data_AF-A0A3S0IP70-F1
#
_entry.id   AF-A0A3S0IP70-F1
#
_cell.length_a   1.000
_cell.length_b   1.000
_cell.length_c   1.000
_cell.angle_alpha   90.00
_cell.angle_beta   90.00
_cell.angle_gamma   90.00
#
_symmetry.space_group_name_H-M   'P 1'
#
loop_
_entity.id
_entity.type
_entity.pdbx_description
1 polymer ?
#
loop_
_entity_poly.entity_id
_entity_poly.type
_entity_poly.pdbx_seq_one_letter_code
_entity_poly.pdbx_strand_id
1 'polypeptide(L)'
;MYQVSRSELDKQQVKYSKKLEKAEAKLLKNQHKLIHDIDNIDLVSKRLNKQVKYRAKIQKYRLKLASQVNNELTEIAVSTDDDANSARYDLPISSATHSMAALGPTGLTQTIELSRPFKIKPCQSCPALKLGLCRCAIKANKRTN
;
A
#
# COMPACT_ATOMS: atom_id res chain seq x y z
N MET A 1 -16.18 28.51 17.62
CA MET A 1 -16.06 27.12 17.15
C MET A 1 -17.09 26.91 16.05
N TYR A 2 -16.69 26.46 14.86
CA TYR A 2 -17.62 26.20 13.75
C TYR A 2 -18.05 24.72 13.82
N GLN A 3 -19.31 24.46 14.15
CA GLN A 3 -19.91 23.13 14.00
C GLN A 3 -20.03 22.82 12.49
N VAL A 4 -19.37 21.77 12.04
CA VAL A 4 -19.47 21.29 10.66
C VAL A 4 -20.64 20.32 10.60
N SER A 5 -21.57 20.54 9.67
CA SER A 5 -22.74 19.65 9.57
C SER A 5 -22.33 18.27 9.03
N ARG A 6 -23.03 17.21 9.46
CA ARG A 6 -22.80 15.82 8.99
C ARG A 6 -22.86 15.71 7.46
N SER A 7 -23.74 16.50 6.83
CA SER A 7 -23.88 16.59 5.37
C SER A 7 -22.64 17.20 4.67
N GLU A 8 -21.91 18.09 5.35
CA GLU A 8 -20.67 18.67 4.84
C GLU A 8 -19.49 17.74 5.05
N LEU A 9 -19.50 16.93 6.11
CA LEU A 9 -18.51 15.88 6.36
C LEU A 9 -18.51 14.84 5.21
N ASP A 10 -19.69 14.31 4.86
CA ASP A 10 -19.87 13.37 3.75
C ASP A 10 -19.39 13.94 2.42
N LYS A 11 -19.74 15.21 2.13
CA LYS A 11 -19.27 15.90 0.92
C LYS A 11 -17.75 16.03 0.89
N GLN A 12 -17.12 16.31 2.03
CA GLN A 12 -15.66 16.39 2.11
C GLN A 12 -15.01 15.01 1.96
N GLN A 13 -15.58 13.96 2.57
CA GLN A 13 -15.09 12.59 2.47
C GLN A 13 -15.12 12.13 1.01
N VAL A 14 -16.27 12.24 0.32
CA VAL A 14 -16.40 11.90 -1.10
C VAL A 14 -15.43 12.71 -1.96
N LYS A 15 -15.25 14.00 -1.67
CA LYS A 15 -14.31 14.87 -2.40
C LYS A 15 -12.86 14.41 -2.24
N TYR A 16 -12.41 14.08 -1.04
CA TYR A 16 -11.03 13.66 -0.82
C TYR A 16 -10.76 12.22 -1.26
N SER A 17 -11.75 11.32 -1.16
CA SER A 17 -11.67 9.96 -1.72
C SER A 17 -11.49 10.00 -3.25
N LYS A 18 -12.29 10.80 -3.97
CA LYS A 18 -12.12 11.00 -5.42
C LYS A 18 -10.76 11.62 -5.78
N LYS A 19 -10.22 12.51 -4.93
CA LYS A 19 -8.90 13.12 -5.16
C LYS A 19 -7.76 12.13 -4.89
N LEU A 20 -7.92 11.25 -3.92
CA LEU A 20 -6.98 10.17 -3.60
C LEU A 20 -6.88 9.19 -4.77
N GLU A 21 -8.01 8.66 -5.23
CA GLU A 21 -8.08 7.73 -6.36
C GLU A 21 -7.43 8.33 -7.63
N LYS A 22 -7.76 9.59 -7.95
CA LYS A 22 -7.13 10.30 -9.09
C LYS A 22 -5.62 10.48 -8.93
N ALA A 23 -5.12 10.66 -7.71
CA ALA A 23 -3.69 10.81 -7.45
C ALA A 23 -2.96 9.46 -7.58
N GLU A 24 -3.56 8.38 -7.08
CA GLU A 24 -3.05 7.01 -7.20
C GLU A 24 -3.01 6.54 -8.65
N ALA A 25 -4.08 6.77 -9.43
CA ALA A 25 -4.11 6.48 -10.86
C ALA A 25 -3.02 7.25 -11.64
N LYS A 26 -2.77 8.52 -11.28
CA LYS A 26 -1.70 9.32 -11.88
C LYS A 26 -0.31 8.81 -11.51
N LEU A 27 -0.12 8.34 -10.28
CA LEU A 27 1.12 7.74 -9.83
C LEU A 27 1.40 6.45 -10.61
N LEU A 28 0.41 5.56 -10.73
CA LEU A 28 0.53 4.30 -11.47
C LEU A 28 0.86 4.55 -12.95
N LYS A 29 0.12 5.45 -13.61
CA LYS A 29 0.41 5.84 -15.00
C LYS A 29 1.82 6.41 -15.15
N ASN A 30 2.30 7.16 -14.15
CA ASN A 30 3.64 7.73 -14.16
C ASN A 30 4.74 6.67 -13.96
N GLN A 31 4.49 5.66 -13.12
CA GLN A 31 5.37 4.50 -12.94
C GLN A 31 5.49 3.67 -14.23
N HIS A 32 4.38 3.40 -14.92
CA HIS A 32 4.43 2.71 -16.22
C HIS A 32 5.26 3.50 -17.25
N LYS A 33 5.11 4.83 -17.30
CA LYS A 33 5.93 5.66 -18.19
C LYS A 33 7.42 5.68 -17.83
N LEU A 34 7.75 5.55 -16.55
CA LEU A 34 9.14 5.50 -16.10
C LEU A 34 9.87 4.27 -16.70
N ILE A 35 9.17 3.13 -16.83
CA ILE A 35 9.73 1.91 -17.42
C ILE A 35 10.13 2.14 -18.88
N HIS A 36 9.31 2.88 -19.64
CA HIS A 36 9.59 3.20 -21.05
C HIS A 36 10.67 4.27 -21.24
N ASP A 37 10.77 5.20 -20.29
CA ASP A 37 11.68 6.34 -20.38
C ASP A 37 13.08 6.03 -19.77
N ILE A 38 13.35 4.78 -19.35
CA ILE A 38 14.49 4.42 -18.49
C ILE A 38 15.86 4.80 -19.07
N ASP A 39 16.01 4.76 -20.39
CA ASP A 39 17.26 5.06 -21.09
C ASP A 39 17.50 6.58 -21.25
N ASN A 40 16.51 7.41 -20.91
CA ASN A 40 16.62 8.88 -20.99
C ASN A 40 16.61 9.50 -19.58
N ILE A 41 17.80 9.83 -19.08
CA ILE A 41 18.03 10.36 -17.73
C ILE A 41 17.18 11.62 -17.44
N ASP A 42 17.06 12.54 -18.41
CA ASP A 42 16.27 13.77 -18.23
C ASP A 42 14.78 13.47 -18.05
N LEU A 43 14.25 12.53 -18.83
CA LEU A 43 12.88 12.06 -18.69
C LEU A 43 12.68 11.33 -17.37
N VAL A 44 13.59 10.43 -16.98
CA VAL A 44 13.59 9.74 -15.70
C VAL A 44 13.54 10.72 -14.54
N SER A 45 14.40 11.74 -14.52
CA SER A 45 14.41 12.78 -13.49
C SER A 45 13.07 13.52 -13.39
N LYS A 46 12.50 13.93 -14.53
CA LYS A 46 11.16 14.54 -14.59
C LYS A 46 10.06 13.60 -14.09
N ARG A 47 10.19 12.29 -14.33
CA ARG A 47 9.24 11.26 -13.85
C ARG A 47 9.36 11.07 -12.34
N LEU A 48 10.57 10.95 -11.79
CA LEU A 48 10.80 10.82 -10.35
C LEU A 48 10.21 12.02 -9.58
N ASN A 49 10.43 13.25 -10.06
CA ASN A 49 9.80 14.45 -9.49
C ASN A 49 8.27 14.39 -9.48
N LYS A 50 7.66 13.85 -10.55
CA LYS A 50 6.21 13.61 -10.59
C LYS A 50 5.77 12.54 -9.59
N GLN A 51 6.54 11.47 -9.39
CA GLN A 51 6.23 10.46 -8.37
C GLN A 51 6.22 11.06 -6.97
N VAL A 52 7.25 11.83 -6.60
CA VAL A 52 7.33 12.52 -5.30
C VAL A 52 6.10 13.41 -5.09
N LYS A 53 5.75 14.22 -6.09
CA LYS A 53 4.57 15.09 -6.05
C LYS A 53 3.27 14.31 -5.83
N TYR A 54 3.08 13.19 -6.52
CA TYR A 54 1.86 12.38 -6.35
C TYR A 54 1.82 11.67 -5.00
N ARG A 55 2.95 11.15 -4.50
CA ARG A 55 3.06 10.57 -3.16
C ARG A 55 2.71 11.57 -2.06
N ALA A 56 3.23 12.80 -2.14
CA ALA A 56 2.88 13.87 -1.20
C ALA A 56 1.39 14.20 -1.23
N LYS A 57 0.76 14.22 -2.42
CA LYS A 57 -0.70 14.41 -2.55
C LYS A 57 -1.49 13.26 -1.93
N ILE A 58 -1.09 12.02 -2.16
CA ILE A 58 -1.71 10.82 -1.58
C ILE A 58 -1.66 10.90 -0.06
N GLN A 59 -0.48 11.15 0.52
CA GLN A 59 -0.32 11.31 1.97
C GLN A 59 -1.22 12.42 2.52
N LYS A 60 -1.23 13.60 1.87
CA LYS A 60 -2.10 14.71 2.24
C LYS A 60 -3.59 14.32 2.25
N TYR A 61 -4.07 13.58 1.25
CA TYR A 61 -5.48 13.19 1.18
C TYR A 61 -5.82 12.08 2.18
N ARG A 62 -4.92 11.12 2.40
CA ARG A 62 -5.08 10.09 3.45
C ARG A 62 -5.17 10.72 4.83
N LEU A 63 -4.32 11.71 5.13
CA LEU A 63 -4.38 12.46 6.39
C LEU A 63 -5.72 13.20 6.55
N LYS A 64 -6.22 13.84 5.49
CA LYS A 64 -7.52 14.54 5.55
C LYS A 64 -8.72 13.61 5.75
N LEU A 65 -8.65 12.39 5.24
CA LEU A 65 -9.68 11.37 5.46
C LEU A 65 -9.58 10.80 6.88
N ALA A 66 -8.36 10.53 7.37
CA ALA A 66 -8.15 10.02 8.73
C ALA A 66 -8.51 11.04 9.83
N SER A 67 -8.23 12.34 9.61
CA SER A 67 -8.59 13.39 10.58
C SER A 67 -10.11 13.55 10.74
N GLN A 68 -10.90 13.18 9.72
CA GLN A 68 -12.36 13.20 9.82
C GLN A 68 -12.88 12.07 10.71
N VAL A 69 -12.32 10.86 10.58
CA VAL A 69 -12.68 9.70 11.43
C VAL A 69 -12.34 9.96 12.90
N ASN A 70 -11.21 10.61 13.19
CA ASN A 70 -10.83 10.92 14.57
C ASN A 70 -11.77 11.97 15.22
N ASN A 71 -12.31 12.91 14.45
CA ASN A 71 -13.29 13.87 14.98
C ASN A 71 -14.62 13.18 15.32
N GLU A 72 -15.07 12.21 14.52
CA GLU A 72 -16.26 11.39 14.84
C GLU A 72 -16.05 10.53 16.09
N LEU A 73 -14.86 9.94 16.29
CA LEU A 73 -14.54 9.21 17.52
C LEU A 73 -14.49 10.12 18.76
N THR A 74 -14.05 11.37 18.61
CA THR A 74 -13.96 12.32 19.73
C THR A 74 -15.34 12.88 20.10
N GLU A 75 -16.25 13.06 19.13
CA GLU A 75 -17.64 13.48 19.42
C GLU A 75 -18.46 12.38 20.11
N ILE A 76 -18.18 11.10 19.86
CA ILE A 76 -18.84 9.99 20.56
C ILE A 76 -18.37 9.93 22.03
N ALA A 77 -17.09 10.22 22.30
CA ALA A 77 -16.53 10.18 23.65
C ALA A 77 -16.97 11.36 24.55
N VAL A 78 -17.46 12.47 23.98
CA VAL A 78 -17.89 13.65 24.74
C VAL A 78 -19.39 13.63 25.07
N SER A 79 -20.16 12.65 24.58
CA SER A 79 -21.62 12.54 24.83
C SER A 79 -22.00 11.50 25.89
N THR A 80 -21.05 10.93 26.61
CA THR A 80 -21.32 9.97 27.70
C THR A 80 -20.39 10.26 28.87
N ASP A 81 -20.63 11.34 29.59
CA ASP A 81 -20.09 11.52 30.95
C ASP A 81 -20.92 12.58 31.68
N ASP A 82 -22.17 12.22 31.97
CA ASP A 82 -22.90 12.71 33.13
C ASP A 82 -23.71 11.52 33.65
N ASP A 83 -23.03 10.61 34.36
CA ASP A 83 -23.50 10.15 35.67
C ASP A 83 -22.58 9.07 36.27
N ALA A 84 -22.14 9.38 37.48
CA ALA A 84 -21.89 8.47 38.59
C ALA A 84 -20.78 7.39 38.47
N ASN A 85 -19.62 7.74 39.05
CA ASN A 85 -19.07 7.09 40.24
C ASN A 85 -18.97 5.54 40.24
N SER A 86 -17.76 4.98 40.01
CA SER A 86 -17.18 3.98 40.93
C SER A 86 -15.74 3.61 40.54
N ALA A 87 -14.88 3.83 41.53
CA ALA A 87 -13.54 3.31 41.77
C ALA A 87 -12.97 2.16 40.92
N ARG A 88 -11.71 2.40 40.51
CA ARG A 88 -10.53 1.51 40.55
C ARG A 88 -10.56 0.24 39.71
N TYR A 89 -9.64 0.15 38.75
CA TYR A 89 -8.45 -0.70 38.91
C TYR A 89 -7.26 -0.07 38.15
N ASP A 90 -6.21 0.21 38.91
CA ASP A 90 -4.85 0.35 38.38
C ASP A 90 -4.47 -0.93 37.63
N LEU A 91 -4.00 -0.79 36.40
CA LEU A 91 -2.95 -1.67 35.90
C LEU A 91 -1.86 -0.85 35.23
N PRO A 92 -0.59 -1.17 35.53
CA PRO A 92 0.55 -0.40 35.07
C PRO A 92 0.66 -0.49 33.56
N ILE A 93 1.02 0.62 32.92
CA ILE A 93 1.54 0.61 31.55
C ILE A 93 2.88 -0.15 31.61
N SER A 94 2.78 -1.48 31.62
CA SER A 94 3.88 -2.40 31.48
C SER A 94 4.51 -2.11 30.13
N SER A 95 5.71 -1.56 30.16
CA SER A 95 6.78 -1.85 29.21
C SER A 95 6.28 -2.32 27.84
N ALA A 96 5.94 -1.36 26.98
CA ALA A 96 6.14 -1.57 25.55
C ALA A 96 7.66 -1.66 25.36
N THR A 97 8.17 -2.86 25.61
CA THR A 97 9.50 -3.31 25.27
C THR A 97 9.86 -2.75 23.91
N HIS A 98 11.08 -2.21 23.84
CA HIS A 98 11.80 -2.01 22.61
C HIS A 98 11.77 -3.30 21.78
N SER A 99 10.72 -3.50 20.99
CA SER A 99 10.79 -4.30 19.78
C SER A 99 11.27 -3.37 18.67
N MET A 100 12.55 -3.01 18.79
CA MET A 100 13.45 -3.06 17.64
C MET A 100 13.46 -4.51 17.15
N ALA A 101 12.32 -4.99 16.63
CA ALA A 101 12.32 -6.19 15.83
C ALA A 101 13.14 -5.80 14.61
N ALA A 102 14.35 -6.35 14.57
CA ALA A 102 15.18 -6.39 13.40
C ALA A 102 14.29 -6.52 12.16
N LEU A 103 14.59 -5.73 11.14
CA LEU A 103 14.10 -5.94 9.78
C LEU A 103 14.66 -7.28 9.28
N GLY A 104 14.15 -8.37 9.86
CA GLY A 104 14.24 -9.72 9.35
C GLY A 104 13.32 -9.81 8.14
N PRO A 105 13.78 -10.40 7.03
CA PRO A 105 13.10 -10.31 5.76
C PRO A 105 11.95 -11.33 5.69
N THR A 106 10.79 -11.08 6.29
CA THR A 106 9.68 -12.04 6.16
C THR A 106 8.30 -11.40 6.24
N GLY A 107 7.60 -11.42 5.11
CA GLY A 107 6.16 -11.17 5.00
C GLY A 107 5.52 -11.71 3.72
N LEU A 108 6.25 -12.52 2.94
CA LEU A 108 5.74 -13.28 1.80
C LEU A 108 5.98 -14.77 2.02
N THR A 109 5.45 -15.31 3.12
CA THR A 109 5.18 -16.75 3.25
C THR A 109 3.68 -16.93 3.24
N GLN A 110 3.06 -16.59 2.10
CA GLN A 110 1.95 -17.43 1.65
C GLN A 110 2.59 -18.77 1.32
N THR A 111 2.15 -19.81 2.00
CA THR A 111 2.37 -21.21 1.66
C THR A 111 1.79 -21.45 0.27
N ILE A 112 2.53 -21.06 -0.76
CA ILE A 112 2.30 -21.51 -2.12
C ILE A 112 2.74 -22.97 -2.12
N GLU A 113 1.80 -23.88 -2.28
CA GLU A 113 2.06 -25.30 -2.49
C GLU A 113 3.24 -25.49 -3.44
N LEU A 114 4.33 -25.98 -2.86
CA LEU A 114 5.67 -26.08 -3.44
C LEU A 114 5.78 -27.34 -4.32
N SER A 115 4.76 -27.66 -5.12
CA SER A 115 4.64 -29.00 -5.71
C SER A 115 4.16 -29.06 -7.16
N ARG A 116 4.53 -28.11 -8.03
CA ARG A 116 4.68 -28.42 -9.48
C ARG A 116 5.91 -27.73 -10.08
N PRO A 117 7.11 -28.31 -9.91
CA PRO A 117 8.34 -27.72 -10.39
C PRO A 117 8.49 -28.07 -11.87
N PHE A 118 8.12 -27.12 -12.73
CA PHE A 118 8.35 -27.13 -14.18
C PHE A 118 7.44 -28.08 -14.97
N LYS A 119 6.89 -27.54 -16.07
CA LYS A 119 6.16 -28.36 -17.05
C LYS A 119 7.14 -29.20 -17.85
N ILE A 120 6.74 -30.43 -18.22
CA ILE A 120 7.55 -31.37 -19.02
C ILE A 120 7.99 -30.74 -20.36
N LYS A 121 7.10 -29.97 -20.98
CA LYS A 121 7.38 -29.19 -22.20
C LYS A 121 7.30 -27.69 -21.89
N PRO A 122 8.20 -26.86 -22.44
CA PRO A 122 8.08 -25.42 -22.35
C PRO A 122 6.81 -24.95 -23.10
N CYS A 123 6.16 -23.91 -22.59
CA CYS A 123 5.02 -23.32 -23.28
C CYS A 123 5.50 -22.43 -24.44
N GLN A 124 4.91 -22.65 -25.62
CA GLN A 124 5.25 -21.95 -26.88
C GLN A 124 5.09 -20.42 -26.77
N SER A 125 4.10 -19.96 -26.00
CA SER A 125 3.83 -18.54 -25.77
C SER A 125 4.68 -17.91 -24.66
N CYS A 126 5.62 -18.65 -24.06
CA CYS A 126 6.42 -18.12 -22.96
C CYS A 126 7.39 -17.04 -23.46
N PRO A 127 7.30 -15.79 -22.96
CA PRO A 127 8.26 -14.75 -23.36
C PRO A 127 9.69 -15.10 -22.95
N ALA A 128 9.87 -15.79 -21.81
CA ALA A 128 11.17 -16.30 -21.39
C ALA A 128 11.72 -17.44 -22.28
N LEU A 129 10.87 -18.13 -23.06
CA LEU A 129 11.33 -19.14 -24.04
C LEU A 129 12.01 -18.45 -25.23
N LYS A 130 11.42 -17.37 -25.74
CA LYS A 130 11.99 -16.58 -26.85
C LYS A 130 13.35 -15.96 -26.49
N LEU A 131 13.54 -15.63 -25.21
CA LEU A 131 14.79 -15.07 -24.69
C LEU A 131 15.80 -16.13 -24.21
N GLY A 132 15.50 -17.42 -24.33
CA GLY A 132 16.39 -18.51 -23.87
C GLY A 132 16.49 -18.67 -22.35
N LEU A 133 15.67 -17.95 -21.57
CA LEU A 133 15.69 -17.93 -20.09
C LEU A 133 14.63 -18.84 -19.47
N CYS A 134 13.89 -19.61 -20.28
CA CYS A 134 12.80 -20.47 -19.79
C CYS A 134 13.34 -21.66 -18.99
N ARG A 135 13.13 -21.65 -17.67
CA ARG A 135 13.54 -22.75 -16.79
C ARG A 135 12.93 -24.10 -17.16
N CYS A 136 11.73 -24.12 -17.76
CA CYS A 136 11.12 -25.36 -18.28
C CYS A 136 11.90 -25.92 -19.47
N ALA A 137 12.38 -25.06 -20.38
CA ALA A 137 13.19 -25.49 -21.53
C ALA A 137 14.59 -25.96 -21.09
N ILE A 138 15.23 -25.23 -20.18
CA ILE A 138 16.54 -25.58 -19.62
C ILE A 138 16.50 -26.97 -18.96
N LYS A 139 15.44 -27.26 -18.19
CA LYS A 139 15.27 -28.58 -17.55
C LYS A 139 14.91 -29.69 -18.54
N ALA A 140 14.16 -29.38 -19.60
CA ALA A 140 13.84 -30.34 -20.64
C ALA A 140 15.10 -30.80 -21.39
N ASN A 141 15.97 -29.86 -21.77
CA ASN A 141 17.25 -30.17 -22.44
C ASN A 141 18.22 -30.97 -21.54
N LYS A 142 18.18 -30.75 -20.22
CA LYS A 142 19.03 -31.49 -19.27
C LYS A 142 18.62 -32.98 -19.11
N ARG A 143 17.41 -33.36 -19.49
CA ARG A 143 16.93 -34.75 -19.41
C ARG A 143 17.21 -35.57 -20.67
N THR A 144 17.60 -34.92 -21.76
CA THR A 144 17.86 -35.52 -23.07
C THR A 144 19.35 -35.69 -23.38
N ASN A 145 20.23 -35.28 -22.46
CA ASN A 145 21.67 -35.54 -22.49
C ASN A 145 22.03 -36.62 -21.47
#